data_AF-T0ZGF7-F1
#
_entry.id   AF-T0ZGF7-F1
#
_cell.length_a   1.000
_cell.length_b   1.000
_cell.length_c   1.000
_cell.angle_alpha   90.00
_cell.angle_beta   90.00
_cell.angle_gamma   90.00
#
_symmetry.space_group_name_H-M   'P 1'
#
loop_
_entity.id
_entity.type
_entity.pdbx_description
1 polymer ?
#
loop_
_entity_poly.entity_id
_entity_poly.type
_entity_poly.pdbx_seq_one_letter_code
_entity_poly.pdbx_strand_id
1 'polypeptide(L)'
;MVNSSLNISLNYRYNCAVVLQESGLPSQALWWANVTNSSGTVSYFSRGPTIRWTAFPGPYQYAVGTSSPGFVPAQSPIRFQLNPSGYGANVSFQAAEYRLNFTAIGLGSGIAWVLNLTAPNGSVQQYTVRGSDLVLSEPAGTYLYTVGAGGYSASPDSGAVLVGPKNASATIHFQPIRGAASFGESGLPSGARWWVNLTAPNGSRFSGTSQGGWVNFSLPTGSYSFSAAAGGWAASPGSGSFTLTLRGYGRTIAFTATSPGKLSLRIRPAEAQVSVGTQSVNLSANGTAVVSLRPGSYPVEVLASG
;
A
#
# COMPACT_ATOMS: atom_id res chain seq x y z
N MET A 1 3.70 104.79 8.01
CA MET A 1 3.30 103.45 7.55
C MET A 1 4.54 102.60 7.43
N VAL A 2 4.66 101.50 8.17
CA VAL A 2 4.92 100.15 7.62
C VAL A 2 4.32 99.17 8.64
N ASN A 3 3.07 98.76 8.43
CA ASN A 3 2.53 97.56 9.04
C ASN A 3 3.23 96.40 8.35
N SER A 4 4.24 95.81 8.99
CA SER A 4 4.79 94.53 8.52
C SER A 4 3.73 93.46 8.75
N SER A 5 3.15 92.97 7.66
CA SER A 5 2.25 91.81 7.68
C SER A 5 3.02 90.59 8.20
N LEU A 6 2.61 90.11 9.36
CA LEU A 6 3.03 88.81 9.88
C LEU A 6 2.40 87.73 8.98
N ASN A 7 3.20 87.17 8.06
CA ASN A 7 2.79 86.01 7.28
C ASN A 7 2.79 84.78 8.19
N ILE A 8 1.64 84.53 8.83
CA ILE A 8 1.38 83.24 9.48
C ILE A 8 0.98 82.26 8.38
N SER A 9 1.92 81.43 7.93
CA SER A 9 1.60 80.26 7.12
C SER A 9 0.99 79.18 8.02
N LEU A 10 -0.34 79.15 8.12
CA LEU A 10 -1.08 78.04 8.69
C LEU A 10 -0.94 76.83 7.77
N ASN A 11 0.05 75.97 8.03
CA ASN A 11 0.16 74.66 7.40
C ASN A 11 -0.97 73.77 7.93
N TYR A 12 -2.15 73.85 7.31
CA TYR A 12 -3.19 72.85 7.49
C TYR A 12 -2.63 71.52 6.97
N ARG A 13 -2.16 70.69 7.89
CA ARG A 13 -1.77 69.33 7.54
C ARG A 13 -3.04 68.51 7.40
N TYR A 14 -3.58 68.46 6.19
CA TYR A 14 -4.76 67.65 5.91
C TYR A 14 -4.39 66.18 6.01
N ASN A 15 -5.05 65.49 6.95
CA ASN A 15 -5.00 64.05 7.08
C ASN A 15 -5.84 63.43 5.96
N CYS A 16 -5.23 62.63 5.10
CA CYS A 16 -5.89 61.95 4.00
C CYS A 16 -6.37 60.58 4.45
N ALA A 17 -7.60 60.22 4.11
CA ALA A 17 -8.18 58.93 4.48
C ALA A 17 -7.57 57.80 3.66
N VAL A 18 -7.27 56.69 4.35
CA VAL A 18 -6.92 55.43 3.71
C VAL A 18 -7.91 54.36 4.13
N VAL A 19 -8.45 53.63 3.16
CA VAL A 19 -9.38 52.53 3.38
C VAL A 19 -8.87 51.32 2.64
N LEU A 20 -8.55 50.26 3.38
CA LEU A 20 -8.32 48.94 2.82
C LEU A 20 -9.55 48.09 3.06
N GLN A 21 -10.01 47.38 2.04
CA GLN A 21 -11.10 46.42 2.14
C GLN A 21 -10.58 45.02 1.85
N GLU A 22 -10.74 44.10 2.79
CA GLU A 22 -10.36 42.71 2.58
C GLU A 22 -11.47 41.90 1.89
N SER A 23 -11.05 40.85 1.22
CA SER A 23 -11.92 39.76 0.79
C SER A 23 -11.20 38.42 0.93
N GLY A 24 -11.98 37.36 1.13
CA GLY A 24 -11.49 35.98 1.18
C GLY A 24 -11.20 35.43 2.56
N LEU A 25 -11.19 36.25 3.63
CA LEU A 25 -11.07 35.74 4.99
C LEU A 25 -12.41 35.25 5.56
N PRO A 26 -12.39 34.30 6.53
CA PRO A 26 -13.57 33.97 7.32
C PRO A 26 -14.13 35.19 8.06
N SER A 27 -15.44 35.19 8.32
CA SER A 27 -16.07 36.27 9.11
C SER A 27 -15.39 36.43 10.47
N GLN A 28 -15.12 37.67 10.87
CA GLN A 28 -14.43 38.03 12.12
C GLN A 28 -12.96 37.60 12.22
N ALA A 29 -12.35 37.14 11.13
CA ALA A 29 -10.91 36.89 11.06
C ALA A 29 -10.13 38.18 11.39
N LEU A 30 -9.19 38.09 12.34
CA LEU A 30 -8.28 39.20 12.62
C LEU A 30 -7.22 39.27 11.52
N TRP A 31 -7.15 40.42 10.85
CA TRP A 31 -6.15 40.76 9.86
C TRP A 31 -5.55 42.13 10.14
N TRP A 32 -4.40 42.41 9.54
CA TRP A 32 -3.66 43.64 9.77
C TRP A 32 -2.98 44.15 8.50
N ALA A 33 -2.63 45.44 8.54
CA ALA A 33 -1.78 46.10 7.56
C ALA A 33 -0.60 46.77 8.28
N ASN A 34 0.62 46.33 7.97
CA ASN A 34 1.88 46.94 8.40
C ASN A 34 2.26 48.02 7.38
N VAL A 35 1.94 49.28 7.69
CA VAL A 35 2.12 50.43 6.80
C VAL A 35 3.46 51.10 7.12
N THR A 36 4.30 51.27 6.11
CA THR A 36 5.65 51.81 6.22
C THR A 36 5.78 53.07 5.37
N ASN A 37 6.38 54.12 5.93
CA ASN A 37 6.81 55.33 5.23
C ASN A 37 8.21 55.75 5.70
N SER A 38 8.65 56.97 5.37
CA SER A 38 9.95 57.52 5.80
C SER A 38 10.11 57.67 7.31
N SER A 39 9.01 57.71 8.08
CA SER A 39 9.03 57.83 9.54
C SER A 39 9.04 56.49 10.28
N GLY A 40 8.86 55.37 9.57
CA GLY A 40 8.86 54.02 10.13
C GLY A 40 7.62 53.21 9.75
N THR A 41 7.38 52.14 10.51
CA THR A 41 6.27 51.19 10.29
C THR A 41 5.25 51.29 11.41
N VAL A 42 3.97 51.34 11.06
CA VAL A 42 2.81 51.31 11.97
C VAL A 42 1.86 50.19 11.54
N SER A 43 1.34 49.44 12.51
CA SER A 43 0.40 48.34 12.25
C SER A 43 -1.03 48.76 12.58
N TYR A 44 -1.95 48.46 11.66
CA TYR A 44 -3.39 48.64 11.84
C TYR A 44 -4.08 47.28 11.79
N PHE A 45 -5.10 47.06 12.62
CA PHE A 45 -5.75 45.76 12.81
C PHE A 45 -7.27 45.88 12.63
N SER A 46 -7.91 44.84 12.12
CA SER A 46 -9.38 44.76 12.06
C SER A 46 -9.87 43.31 12.13
N ARG A 47 -11.07 43.12 12.68
CA ARG A 47 -11.88 41.89 12.53
C ARG A 47 -13.05 42.08 11.55
N GLY A 48 -13.27 43.31 11.08
CA GLY A 48 -14.26 43.62 10.07
C GLY A 48 -13.63 43.61 8.67
N PRO A 49 -14.44 43.85 7.62
CA PRO A 49 -13.98 43.81 6.24
C PRO A 49 -13.08 44.99 5.85
N THR A 50 -12.89 45.98 6.74
CA THR A 50 -12.09 47.17 6.42
C THR A 50 -11.11 47.54 7.52
N ILE A 51 -9.94 48.03 7.10
CA ILE A 51 -8.99 48.79 7.92
C ILE A 51 -9.04 50.24 7.44
N ARG A 52 -9.15 51.18 8.39
CA ARG A 52 -9.20 52.62 8.11
C ARG A 52 -8.20 53.37 8.97
N TRP A 53 -7.45 54.27 8.34
CA TRP A 53 -6.59 55.23 9.05
C TRP A 53 -6.51 56.55 8.29
N THR A 54 -5.81 57.52 8.87
CA THR A 54 -5.48 58.76 8.19
C THR A 54 -3.98 59.04 8.27
N ALA A 55 -3.41 59.63 7.22
CA ALA A 55 -1.99 59.95 7.16
C ALA A 55 -1.74 61.16 6.24
N PHE A 56 -0.55 61.75 6.32
CA PHE A 56 -0.17 62.87 5.44
C PHE A 56 0.10 62.38 4.01
N PRO A 57 -0.16 63.20 2.98
CA PRO A 57 0.21 62.87 1.60
C PRO A 57 1.67 62.46 1.47
N GLY A 58 1.95 61.45 0.65
CA GLY A 58 3.30 60.96 0.45
C GLY A 58 3.37 59.50 -0.01
N PRO A 59 4.58 58.97 -0.17
CA PRO A 59 4.79 57.58 -0.55
C PRO A 59 4.64 56.66 0.67
N TYR A 60 3.92 55.56 0.48
CA TYR A 60 3.70 54.52 1.49
C TYR A 60 3.86 53.13 0.87
N GLN A 61 4.13 52.16 1.74
CA GLN A 61 4.07 50.73 1.43
C GLN A 61 3.27 50.04 2.53
N TYR A 62 2.44 49.06 2.23
CA TYR A 62 1.82 48.22 3.25
C TYR A 62 1.99 46.74 2.95
N ALA A 63 2.23 45.96 4.00
CA ALA A 63 2.15 44.50 3.97
C ALA A 63 0.94 44.05 4.78
N VAL A 64 0.06 43.26 4.18
CA VAL A 64 -1.10 42.68 4.89
C VAL A 64 -0.79 41.29 5.44
N GLY A 65 -1.45 40.91 6.53
CA GLY A 65 -1.38 39.58 7.12
C GLY A 65 -2.66 39.22 7.87
N THR A 66 -2.81 37.95 8.23
CA THR A 66 -3.99 37.43 8.93
C THR A 66 -3.58 36.43 10.01
N SER A 67 -4.38 36.37 11.07
CA SER A 67 -4.25 35.37 12.13
C SER A 67 -4.98 34.06 11.80
N SER A 68 -5.79 34.04 10.74
CA SER A 68 -6.48 32.84 10.28
C SER A 68 -5.50 31.84 9.69
N PRO A 69 -5.28 30.69 10.35
CA PRO A 69 -4.41 29.65 9.82
C PRO A 69 -4.93 29.18 8.46
N GLY A 70 -4.02 28.95 7.51
CA GLY A 70 -4.40 28.47 6.18
C GLY A 70 -4.82 29.57 5.20
N PHE A 71 -4.61 30.85 5.51
CA PHE A 71 -4.80 31.95 4.56
C PHE A 71 -3.52 32.75 4.38
N VAL A 72 -3.25 33.16 3.15
CA VAL A 72 -2.12 34.04 2.78
C VAL A 72 -2.63 35.20 1.93
N PRO A 73 -2.00 36.38 2.02
CA PRO A 73 -2.35 37.49 1.16
C PRO A 73 -1.96 37.17 -0.30
N ALA A 74 -2.88 37.40 -1.23
CA ALA A 74 -2.63 37.14 -2.65
C ALA A 74 -1.59 38.11 -3.24
N GLN A 75 -1.55 39.33 -2.73
CA GLN A 75 -0.61 40.38 -3.16
C GLN A 75 -0.17 41.21 -1.94
N SER A 76 1.12 41.12 -1.58
CA SER A 76 1.72 41.85 -0.46
C SER A 76 3.26 41.76 -0.56
N PRO A 77 4.03 42.84 -0.33
CA PRO A 77 3.59 44.19 0.00
C PRO A 77 3.15 45.01 -1.22
N ILE A 78 2.36 46.05 -0.99
CA ILE A 78 1.87 46.99 -2.02
C ILE A 78 2.44 48.38 -1.74
N ARG A 79 2.91 49.06 -2.78
CA ARG A 79 3.37 50.46 -2.72
C ARG A 79 2.30 51.38 -3.29
N PHE A 80 2.10 52.54 -2.68
CA PHE A 80 1.13 53.53 -3.17
C PHE A 80 1.54 54.97 -2.84
N GLN A 81 0.98 55.91 -3.61
CA GLN A 81 1.08 57.34 -3.36
C GLN A 81 -0.22 57.82 -2.69
N LEU A 82 -0.16 58.34 -1.46
CA LEU A 82 -1.32 58.91 -0.79
C LEU A 82 -1.54 60.34 -1.27
N ASN A 83 -2.65 60.56 -1.98
CA ASN A 83 -3.06 61.86 -2.49
C ASN A 83 -4.05 62.57 -1.55
N PRO A 84 -4.26 63.90 -1.69
CA PRO A 84 -5.26 64.64 -0.92
C PRO A 84 -6.69 64.07 -0.95
N SER A 85 -7.07 63.39 -2.03
CA SER A 85 -8.35 62.70 -2.18
C SER A 85 -8.48 61.40 -1.38
N GLY A 86 -7.41 60.96 -0.70
CA GLY A 86 -7.33 59.68 -0.02
C GLY A 86 -6.88 58.53 -0.92
N TYR A 87 -6.82 57.33 -0.34
CA TYR A 87 -6.48 56.08 -1.03
C TYR A 87 -7.45 54.96 -0.61
N GLY A 88 -7.95 54.22 -1.60
CA GLY A 88 -8.80 53.06 -1.40
C GLY A 88 -8.22 51.87 -2.16
N ALA A 89 -8.09 50.71 -1.51
CA ALA A 89 -7.65 49.50 -2.18
C ALA A 89 -8.32 48.25 -1.63
N ASN A 90 -8.51 47.28 -2.52
CA ASN A 90 -8.93 45.94 -2.15
C ASN A 90 -7.69 45.09 -1.91
N VAL A 91 -7.72 44.31 -0.84
CA VAL A 91 -6.75 43.26 -0.56
C VAL A 91 -7.48 41.93 -0.53
N SER A 92 -6.89 40.89 -1.12
CA SER A 92 -7.48 39.56 -1.11
C SER A 92 -6.58 38.57 -0.38
N PHE A 93 -7.22 37.66 0.35
CA PHE A 93 -6.60 36.50 0.95
C PHE A 93 -7.08 35.24 0.24
N GLN A 94 -6.17 34.30 0.05
CA GLN A 94 -6.47 33.01 -0.55
C GLN A 94 -6.00 31.89 0.38
N ALA A 95 -6.54 30.69 0.18
CA ALA A 95 -6.10 29.52 0.93
C ALA A 95 -4.60 29.30 0.70
N ALA A 96 -3.87 29.08 1.78
CA ALA A 96 -2.49 28.62 1.74
C ALA A 96 -2.50 27.12 1.44
N GLU A 97 -1.75 26.72 0.43
CA GLU A 97 -1.56 25.31 0.11
C GLU A 97 -0.28 24.77 0.77
N TYR A 98 -0.37 23.55 1.27
CA TYR A 98 0.73 22.83 1.89
C TYR A 98 0.94 21.51 1.17
N ARG A 99 2.19 21.05 1.12
CA ARG A 99 2.47 19.73 0.55
C ARG A 99 1.95 18.65 1.49
N LEU A 100 1.22 17.70 0.91
CA LEU A 100 0.79 16.46 1.55
C LEU A 100 1.42 15.29 0.78
N ASN A 101 2.29 14.53 1.44
CA ASN A 101 2.97 13.38 0.83
C ASN A 101 2.45 12.06 1.38
N PHE A 102 2.10 11.13 0.50
CA PHE A 102 1.82 9.73 0.86
C PHE A 102 2.91 8.84 0.31
N THR A 103 3.54 8.04 1.18
CA THR A 103 4.61 7.10 0.80
C THR A 103 4.16 5.66 1.06
N ALA A 104 4.10 4.86 0.02
CA ALA A 104 3.83 3.43 0.03
C ALA A 104 5.12 2.62 0.03
N ILE A 105 5.25 1.70 0.99
CA ILE A 105 6.40 0.81 1.17
C ILE A 105 5.92 -0.64 1.08
N GLY A 106 6.72 -1.54 0.52
CA GLY A 106 6.43 -2.99 0.52
C GLY A 106 5.57 -3.50 -0.63
N LEU A 107 5.25 -2.65 -1.61
CA LEU A 107 4.65 -3.06 -2.88
C LEU A 107 5.71 -3.56 -3.86
N GLY A 108 5.40 -4.67 -4.54
CA GLY A 108 6.22 -5.14 -5.66
C GLY A 108 6.16 -4.19 -6.86
N SER A 109 7.17 -4.27 -7.74
CA SER A 109 7.24 -3.46 -8.96
C SER A 109 6.00 -3.64 -9.84
N GLY A 110 5.37 -2.53 -10.25
CA GLY A 110 4.21 -2.53 -11.14
C GLY A 110 2.85 -2.72 -10.47
N ILE A 111 2.81 -2.97 -9.15
CA ILE A 111 1.56 -3.02 -8.39
C ILE A 111 1.09 -1.60 -8.09
N ALA A 112 -0.14 -1.29 -8.51
CA ALA A 112 -0.77 -0.03 -8.18
C ALA A 112 -1.44 -0.08 -6.80
N TRP A 113 -1.42 1.04 -6.08
CA TRP A 113 -2.23 1.27 -4.90
C TRP A 113 -3.23 2.39 -5.15
N VAL A 114 -4.35 2.30 -4.43
CA VAL A 114 -5.45 3.26 -4.49
C VAL A 114 -5.51 4.01 -3.17
N LEU A 115 -5.65 5.32 -3.25
CA LEU A 115 -5.89 6.22 -2.12
C LEU A 115 -7.24 6.91 -2.33
N ASN A 116 -8.14 6.83 -1.36
CA ASN A 116 -9.28 7.74 -1.29
C ASN A 116 -9.00 8.77 -0.19
N LEU A 117 -9.01 10.04 -0.56
CA LEU A 117 -8.78 11.17 0.33
C LEU A 117 -10.08 11.93 0.53
N THR A 118 -10.50 12.11 1.77
CA THR A 118 -11.69 12.88 2.15
C THR A 118 -11.25 14.20 2.76
N ALA A 119 -11.60 15.30 2.11
CA ALA A 119 -11.31 16.66 2.56
C ALA A 119 -12.20 17.09 3.74
N PRO A 120 -11.85 18.15 4.48
CA PRO A 120 -12.64 18.64 5.62
C PRO A 120 -14.09 19.03 5.27
N ASN A 121 -14.35 19.40 4.03
CA ASN A 121 -15.69 19.73 3.53
C ASN A 121 -16.50 18.48 3.12
N GLY A 122 -15.96 17.27 3.31
CA GLY A 122 -16.58 16.00 2.98
C GLY A 122 -16.41 15.56 1.53
N SER A 123 -15.73 16.33 0.67
CA SER A 123 -15.46 15.88 -0.70
C SER A 123 -14.47 14.72 -0.70
N VAL A 124 -14.66 13.77 -1.60
CA VAL A 124 -13.80 12.58 -1.72
C VAL A 124 -13.14 12.59 -3.08
N GLN A 125 -11.83 12.40 -3.10
CA GLN A 125 -11.03 12.22 -4.31
C GLN A 125 -10.31 10.88 -4.26
N GLN A 126 -10.25 10.20 -5.42
CA GLN A 126 -9.58 8.92 -5.55
C GLN A 126 -8.36 9.04 -6.46
N TYR A 127 -7.26 8.42 -6.05
CA TYR A 127 -5.99 8.39 -6.76
C TYR A 127 -5.56 6.94 -6.98
N THR A 128 -5.13 6.60 -8.21
CA THR A 128 -4.48 5.32 -8.51
C THR A 128 -3.01 5.58 -8.84
N VAL A 129 -2.10 4.99 -8.06
CA VAL A 129 -0.67 5.33 -8.08
C VAL A 129 0.15 4.08 -8.41
N ARG A 130 1.08 4.19 -9.38
CA ARG A 130 1.96 3.09 -9.84
C ARG A 130 3.42 3.22 -9.37
N GLY A 131 3.66 4.02 -8.35
CA GLY A 131 4.98 4.27 -7.73
C GLY A 131 4.90 4.26 -6.21
N SER A 132 5.99 4.62 -5.53
CA SER A 132 6.05 4.68 -4.07
C SER A 132 5.36 5.93 -3.50
N ASP A 133 5.33 7.04 -4.23
CA ASP A 133 4.94 8.33 -3.65
C ASP A 133 3.81 9.00 -4.42
N LEU A 134 2.94 9.70 -3.66
CA LEU A 134 1.94 10.62 -4.17
C LEU A 134 2.08 11.95 -3.43
N VAL A 135 2.36 13.02 -4.17
CA VAL A 135 2.52 14.38 -3.63
C VAL A 135 1.33 15.23 -4.08
N LEU A 136 0.61 15.79 -3.12
CA LEU A 136 -0.53 16.67 -3.30
C LEU A 136 -0.24 18.06 -2.73
N SER A 137 -0.99 19.06 -3.20
CA SER A 137 -0.99 20.44 -2.68
C SER A 137 -2.39 20.73 -2.18
N GLU A 138 -2.55 20.87 -0.88
CA GLU A 138 -3.86 20.89 -0.22
C GLU A 138 -3.96 22.06 0.78
N PRO A 139 -5.13 22.71 0.90
CA PRO A 139 -5.39 23.69 1.95
C PRO A 139 -5.20 23.15 3.36
N ALA A 140 -5.10 24.04 4.34
CA ALA A 140 -5.04 23.63 5.74
C ALA A 140 -6.32 22.91 6.18
N GLY A 141 -6.19 21.77 6.85
CA GLY A 141 -7.32 21.00 7.34
C GLY A 141 -6.97 19.56 7.72
N THR A 142 -7.93 18.86 8.31
CA THR A 142 -7.83 17.43 8.61
C THR A 142 -8.39 16.62 7.45
N TYR A 143 -7.52 15.84 6.81
CA TYR A 143 -7.89 14.96 5.70
C TYR A 143 -7.96 13.53 6.20
N LEU A 144 -9.08 12.85 5.95
CA LEU A 144 -9.19 11.41 6.20
C LEU A 144 -8.72 10.66 4.96
N TYR A 145 -8.12 9.50 5.13
CA TYR A 145 -7.72 8.66 4.01
C TYR A 145 -8.05 7.20 4.24
N THR A 146 -8.25 6.48 3.13
CA THR A 146 -8.25 5.02 3.06
C THR A 146 -7.35 4.58 1.91
N VAL A 147 -6.67 3.45 2.08
CA VAL A 147 -5.71 2.91 1.10
C VAL A 147 -5.95 1.43 0.83
N GLY A 148 -5.63 1.00 -0.37
CA GLY A 148 -5.70 -0.42 -0.73
C GLY A 148 -4.81 -0.76 -1.92
N ALA A 149 -4.37 -2.02 -1.98
CA ALA A 149 -3.66 -2.56 -3.13
C ALA A 149 -4.07 -4.02 -3.35
N GLY A 150 -4.24 -4.43 -4.61
CA GLY A 150 -4.73 -5.76 -4.93
C GLY A 150 -3.77 -6.86 -4.47
N GLY A 151 -4.22 -7.76 -3.59
CA GLY A 151 -3.41 -8.86 -3.05
C GLY A 151 -2.49 -8.47 -1.88
N TYR A 152 -2.62 -7.26 -1.35
CA TYR A 152 -1.84 -6.75 -0.21
C TYR A 152 -2.76 -6.25 0.91
N SER A 153 -2.30 -6.40 2.15
CA SER A 153 -2.84 -5.70 3.31
C SER A 153 -2.03 -4.42 3.56
N ALA A 154 -2.69 -3.33 3.92
CA ALA A 154 -2.06 -2.05 4.26
C ALA A 154 -2.03 -1.83 5.78
N SER A 155 -1.00 -1.14 6.27
CA SER A 155 -0.88 -0.69 7.65
C SER A 155 -0.22 0.70 7.69
N PRO A 156 -0.95 1.73 8.15
CA PRO A 156 -2.40 1.75 8.34
C PRO A 156 -3.14 1.60 6.98
N ASP A 157 -4.34 1.01 7.01
CA ASP A 157 -5.25 0.96 5.84
C ASP A 157 -6.17 2.18 5.74
N SER A 158 -6.21 2.98 6.81
CA SER A 158 -6.98 4.21 6.92
C SER A 158 -6.42 5.11 8.02
N GLY A 159 -6.68 6.41 7.95
CA GLY A 159 -6.21 7.35 8.97
C GLY A 159 -6.62 8.78 8.71
N ALA A 160 -6.02 9.69 9.48
CA ALA A 160 -6.20 11.13 9.36
C ALA A 160 -4.84 11.82 9.28
N VAL A 161 -4.73 12.86 8.45
CA VAL A 161 -3.54 13.70 8.32
C VAL A 161 -3.95 15.16 8.50
N LEU A 162 -3.27 15.87 9.40
CA LEU A 162 -3.43 17.31 9.57
C LEU A 162 -2.49 18.05 8.61
N VAL A 163 -3.05 18.76 7.65
CA VAL A 163 -2.35 19.58 6.66
C VAL A 163 -2.36 21.04 7.13
N GLY A 164 -1.21 21.71 7.06
CA GLY A 164 -1.05 23.08 7.56
C GLY A 164 -0.93 23.16 9.09
N PRO A 165 -0.19 24.15 9.64
CA PRO A 165 0.57 25.21 8.98
C PRO A 165 1.94 24.76 8.45
N LYS A 166 2.21 23.45 8.40
CA LYS A 166 3.41 22.85 7.82
C LYS A 166 3.00 21.76 6.82
N ASN A 167 3.94 21.37 5.97
CA ASN A 167 3.77 20.20 5.12
C ASN A 167 3.52 18.96 5.97
N ALA A 168 2.72 18.05 5.45
CA ALA A 168 2.31 16.83 6.12
C ALA A 168 2.68 15.60 5.30
N SER A 169 2.77 14.45 5.98
CA SER A 169 3.06 13.19 5.32
C SER A 169 2.43 12.01 6.04
N ALA A 170 2.08 10.97 5.29
CA ALA A 170 1.67 9.68 5.81
C ALA A 170 2.44 8.56 5.10
N THR A 171 2.88 7.56 5.87
CA THR A 171 3.59 6.39 5.35
C THR A 171 2.73 5.15 5.55
N ILE A 172 2.57 4.36 4.49
CA ILE A 172 1.73 3.17 4.42
C ILE A 172 2.61 1.97 4.10
N HIS A 173 2.54 0.95 4.95
CA HIS A 173 3.26 -0.30 4.75
C HIS A 173 2.33 -1.35 4.17
N PHE A 174 2.69 -1.89 3.02
CA PHE A 174 1.98 -2.98 2.36
C PHE A 174 2.71 -4.29 2.57
N GLN A 175 1.93 -5.35 2.82
CA GLN A 175 2.44 -6.72 2.92
C GLN A 175 1.58 -7.64 2.05
N PRO A 176 2.18 -8.57 1.28
CA PRO A 176 1.39 -9.54 0.50
C PRO A 176 0.50 -10.37 1.42
N ILE A 177 -0.76 -10.51 1.05
CA ILE A 177 -1.69 -11.40 1.73
C ILE A 177 -1.26 -12.84 1.44
N ARG A 178 -1.05 -13.66 2.47
CA ARG A 178 -0.56 -15.04 2.32
C ARG A 178 -1.65 -16.07 2.60
N GLY A 179 -1.69 -17.11 1.79
CA GLY A 179 -2.51 -18.31 1.99
C GLY A 179 -1.65 -19.54 2.28
N ALA A 180 -2.26 -20.56 2.89
CA ALA A 180 -1.62 -21.85 3.14
C ALA A 180 -1.86 -22.81 1.99
N ALA A 181 -0.79 -23.40 1.43
CA ALA A 181 -0.89 -24.47 0.44
C ALA A 181 -0.28 -25.76 1.00
N SER A 182 -1.04 -26.85 0.97
CA SER A 182 -0.67 -28.14 1.54
C SER A 182 -0.79 -29.23 0.50
N PHE A 183 0.30 -29.97 0.30
CA PHE A 183 0.34 -31.16 -0.54
C PHE A 183 0.50 -32.38 0.36
N GLY A 184 -0.36 -33.37 0.19
CA GLY A 184 -0.26 -34.67 0.86
C GLY A 184 0.30 -35.72 -0.09
N GLU A 185 1.08 -36.68 0.41
CA GLU A 185 1.40 -37.89 -0.35
C GLU A 185 0.47 -39.04 0.02
N SER A 186 0.22 -39.92 -0.94
CA SER A 186 -0.31 -41.25 -0.68
C SER A 186 0.41 -42.29 -1.52
N GLY A 187 0.66 -43.46 -0.94
CA GLY A 187 1.25 -44.61 -1.63
C GLY A 187 2.77 -44.73 -1.50
N LEU A 188 3.45 -43.75 -0.90
CA LEU A 188 4.87 -43.90 -0.57
C LEU A 188 5.06 -44.72 0.72
N PRO A 189 6.15 -45.51 0.82
CA PRO A 189 6.54 -46.13 2.07
C PRO A 189 7.07 -45.08 3.05
N SER A 190 6.90 -45.34 4.35
CA SER A 190 7.39 -44.43 5.41
C SER A 190 8.88 -44.12 5.23
N GLY A 191 9.23 -42.84 5.27
CA GLY A 191 10.60 -42.36 5.11
C GLY A 191 11.06 -42.11 3.66
N ALA A 192 10.25 -42.47 2.66
CA ALA A 192 10.54 -42.14 1.27
C ALA A 192 10.54 -40.63 1.04
N ARG A 193 11.57 -40.14 0.35
CA ARG A 193 11.69 -38.72 0.01
C ARG A 193 10.85 -38.40 -1.23
N TRP A 194 10.08 -37.33 -1.11
CA TRP A 194 9.34 -36.73 -2.21
C TRP A 194 9.40 -35.21 -2.12
N TRP A 195 9.04 -34.54 -3.21
CA TRP A 195 9.12 -33.10 -3.29
C TRP A 195 7.98 -32.49 -4.09
N VAL A 196 7.74 -31.21 -3.85
CA VAL A 196 6.81 -30.37 -4.61
C VAL A 196 7.52 -29.07 -4.99
N ASN A 197 7.47 -28.71 -6.26
CA ASN A 197 7.93 -27.41 -6.78
C ASN A 197 6.74 -26.60 -7.27
N LEU A 198 6.71 -25.32 -6.91
CA LEU A 198 5.69 -24.35 -7.29
C LEU A 198 6.30 -23.22 -8.12
N THR A 199 5.59 -22.77 -9.15
CA THR A 199 5.99 -21.61 -9.96
C THR A 199 4.84 -20.62 -10.06
N ALA A 200 5.13 -19.36 -9.75
CA ALA A 200 4.18 -18.25 -9.91
C ALA A 200 4.29 -17.63 -11.33
N PRO A 201 3.26 -16.91 -11.81
CA PRO A 201 3.25 -16.27 -13.14
C PRO A 201 4.40 -15.29 -13.38
N ASN A 202 4.92 -14.67 -12.32
CA ASN A 202 6.08 -13.77 -12.38
C ASN A 202 7.43 -14.51 -12.44
N GLY A 203 7.42 -15.85 -12.53
CA GLY A 203 8.62 -16.69 -12.57
C GLY A 203 9.21 -17.04 -11.21
N SER A 204 8.66 -16.54 -10.09
CA SER A 204 9.10 -16.95 -8.75
C SER A 204 8.90 -18.45 -8.53
N ARG A 205 9.90 -19.12 -7.96
CA ARG A 205 9.91 -20.57 -7.71
C ARG A 205 9.99 -20.86 -6.22
N PHE A 206 9.25 -21.86 -5.79
CA PHE A 206 9.23 -22.36 -4.41
C PHE A 206 9.37 -23.88 -4.45
N SER A 207 10.07 -24.46 -3.49
CA SER A 207 10.28 -25.91 -3.43
C SER A 207 10.16 -26.40 -2.00
N GLY A 208 9.55 -27.56 -1.82
CA GLY A 208 9.45 -28.25 -0.54
C GLY A 208 9.79 -29.72 -0.72
N THR A 209 10.50 -30.29 0.25
CA THR A 209 10.83 -31.73 0.30
C THR A 209 10.31 -32.30 1.61
N SER A 210 9.90 -33.56 1.60
CA SER A 210 9.41 -34.24 2.80
C SER A 210 9.74 -35.73 2.77
N GLN A 211 9.80 -36.32 3.96
CA GLN A 211 9.83 -37.77 4.20
C GLN A 211 8.57 -38.25 4.97
N GLY A 212 7.68 -37.32 5.28
CA GLY A 212 6.38 -37.59 5.91
C GLY A 212 5.23 -37.31 4.96
N GLY A 213 4.01 -37.32 5.49
CA GLY A 213 2.79 -37.27 4.70
C GLY A 213 2.50 -35.94 3.99
N TRP A 214 3.20 -34.85 4.32
CA TRP A 214 2.85 -33.50 3.85
C TRP A 214 4.05 -32.62 3.47
N VAL A 215 3.81 -31.71 2.51
CA VAL A 215 4.63 -30.53 2.19
C VAL A 215 3.75 -29.29 2.28
N ASN A 216 4.13 -28.31 3.09
CA ASN A 216 3.34 -27.10 3.36
C ASN A 216 4.08 -25.82 2.94
N PHE A 217 3.33 -24.85 2.42
CA PHE A 217 3.83 -23.54 2.01
C PHE A 217 2.95 -22.41 2.55
N SER A 218 3.56 -21.27 2.86
CA SER A 218 2.88 -20.00 3.13
C SER A 218 3.29 -18.96 2.08
N LEU A 219 2.42 -18.77 1.09
CA LEU A 219 2.73 -18.02 -0.13
C LEU A 219 1.73 -16.90 -0.35
N PRO A 220 2.10 -15.83 -1.06
CA PRO A 220 1.14 -14.81 -1.50
C PRO A 220 -0.06 -15.44 -2.22
N THR A 221 -1.26 -14.93 -2.00
CA THR A 221 -2.45 -15.37 -2.76
C THR A 221 -2.26 -15.09 -4.25
N GLY A 222 -2.66 -16.03 -5.10
CA GLY A 222 -2.43 -15.93 -6.54
C GLY A 222 -2.46 -17.28 -7.23
N SER A 223 -2.22 -17.28 -8.54
CA SER A 223 -2.15 -18.51 -9.34
C SER A 223 -0.77 -19.13 -9.25
N TYR A 224 -0.71 -20.46 -9.19
CA TYR A 224 0.53 -21.23 -9.17
C TYR A 224 0.41 -22.47 -10.05
N SER A 225 1.48 -22.84 -10.73
CA SER A 225 1.67 -24.20 -11.23
C SER A 225 2.48 -25.02 -10.22
N PHE A 226 2.25 -26.32 -10.18
CA PHE A 226 3.01 -27.24 -9.35
C PHE A 226 3.51 -28.44 -10.15
N SER A 227 4.59 -29.05 -9.65
CA SER A 227 5.05 -30.39 -10.01
C SER A 227 5.45 -31.13 -8.75
N ALA A 228 5.26 -32.45 -8.74
CA ALA A 228 5.59 -33.31 -7.62
C ALA A 228 6.23 -34.60 -8.13
N ALA A 229 7.25 -35.09 -7.43
CA ALA A 229 7.88 -36.36 -7.77
C ALA A 229 8.52 -37.04 -6.55
N ALA A 230 8.75 -38.34 -6.69
CA ALA A 230 9.50 -39.18 -5.77
C ALA A 230 10.33 -40.19 -6.58
N GLY A 231 11.56 -40.48 -6.15
CA GLY A 231 12.47 -41.33 -6.91
C GLY A 231 11.96 -42.77 -7.02
N GLY A 232 11.75 -43.28 -8.23
CA GLY A 232 11.21 -44.64 -8.47
C GLY A 232 9.69 -44.75 -8.41
N TRP A 233 8.98 -43.61 -8.36
CA TRP A 233 7.51 -43.57 -8.30
C TRP A 233 6.95 -42.62 -9.35
N ALA A 234 5.82 -43.00 -9.95
CA ALA A 234 5.02 -42.16 -10.82
C ALA A 234 4.02 -41.39 -9.97
N ALA A 235 4.03 -40.06 -10.09
CA ALA A 235 3.11 -39.17 -9.38
C ALA A 235 1.83 -38.96 -10.20
N SER A 236 0.68 -39.03 -9.54
CA SER A 236 -0.63 -38.74 -10.12
C SER A 236 -1.44 -37.85 -9.17
N PRO A 237 -1.68 -36.59 -9.54
CA PRO A 237 -1.07 -35.87 -10.67
C PRO A 237 0.41 -35.55 -10.40
N GLY A 238 1.28 -35.71 -11.40
CA GLY A 238 2.67 -35.24 -11.29
C GLY A 238 2.84 -33.73 -11.46
N SER A 239 1.82 -33.05 -11.98
CA SER A 239 1.82 -31.60 -12.17
C SER A 239 0.41 -31.03 -12.32
N GLY A 240 0.26 -29.72 -12.20
CA GLY A 240 -0.98 -29.01 -12.50
C GLY A 240 -0.93 -27.53 -12.12
N SER A 241 -2.09 -26.87 -12.04
CA SER A 241 -2.21 -25.48 -11.61
C SER A 241 -3.34 -25.29 -10.61
N PHE A 242 -3.24 -24.26 -9.77
CA PHE A 242 -4.27 -23.88 -8.81
C PHE A 242 -4.23 -22.38 -8.49
N THR A 243 -5.33 -21.88 -7.93
CA THR A 243 -5.40 -20.52 -7.36
C THR A 243 -5.38 -20.63 -5.85
N LEU A 244 -4.36 -20.05 -5.23
CA LEU A 244 -4.22 -19.94 -3.78
C LEU A 244 -5.01 -18.74 -3.28
N THR A 245 -5.98 -18.99 -2.41
CA THR A 245 -6.78 -17.95 -1.73
C THR A 245 -6.53 -18.00 -0.23
N LEU A 246 -7.17 -17.09 0.52
CA LEU A 246 -7.15 -17.09 1.99
C LEU A 246 -7.77 -18.35 2.61
N ARG A 247 -8.63 -19.07 1.89
CA ARG A 247 -9.17 -20.38 2.34
C ARG A 247 -8.11 -21.49 2.29
N GLY A 248 -6.95 -21.21 1.71
CA GLY A 248 -5.89 -22.17 1.48
C GLY A 248 -6.15 -23.07 0.28
N TYR A 249 -5.22 -23.99 0.06
CA TYR A 249 -5.28 -25.00 -0.99
C TYR A 249 -4.74 -26.32 -0.46
N GLY A 250 -5.45 -27.42 -0.72
CA GLY A 250 -5.05 -28.77 -0.32
C GLY A 250 -5.07 -29.71 -1.52
N ARG A 251 -4.03 -30.53 -1.70
CA ARG A 251 -4.02 -31.58 -2.74
C ARG A 251 -3.24 -32.81 -2.33
N THR A 252 -3.84 -33.98 -2.49
CA THR A 252 -3.13 -35.26 -2.38
C THR A 252 -2.52 -35.66 -3.72
N ILE A 253 -1.28 -36.14 -3.69
CA ILE A 253 -0.53 -36.70 -4.81
C ILE A 253 -0.35 -38.19 -4.55
N ALA A 254 -0.94 -39.02 -5.41
CA ALA A 254 -0.77 -40.46 -5.34
C ALA A 254 0.53 -40.88 -6.05
N PHE A 255 1.32 -41.71 -5.40
CA PHE A 255 2.55 -42.28 -5.92
C PHE A 255 2.40 -43.77 -6.15
N THR A 256 2.76 -44.24 -7.35
CA THR A 256 2.78 -45.67 -7.70
C THR A 256 4.16 -46.08 -8.17
N ALA A 257 4.71 -47.18 -7.65
CA ALA A 257 6.07 -47.60 -7.99
C ALA A 257 6.19 -47.90 -9.49
N THR A 258 7.23 -47.36 -10.14
CA THR A 258 7.43 -47.52 -11.59
C THR A 258 8.10 -48.84 -11.96
N SER A 259 8.78 -49.48 -11.00
CA SER A 259 9.39 -50.80 -11.16
C SER A 259 8.65 -51.85 -10.32
N PRO A 260 8.48 -53.09 -10.84
CA PRO A 260 8.01 -54.22 -10.04
C PRO A 260 8.90 -54.43 -8.80
N GLY A 261 8.27 -54.64 -7.64
CA GLY A 261 8.95 -55.14 -6.44
C GLY A 261 9.26 -56.64 -6.56
N LYS A 262 10.09 -57.17 -5.67
CA LYS A 262 10.41 -58.61 -5.62
C LYS A 262 9.81 -59.26 -4.37
N LEU A 263 8.92 -60.22 -4.55
CA LEU A 263 8.43 -61.10 -3.48
C LEU A 263 9.35 -62.32 -3.40
N SER A 264 10.03 -62.48 -2.26
CA SER A 264 10.84 -63.68 -1.98
C SER A 264 10.03 -64.67 -1.18
N LEU A 265 9.89 -65.89 -1.70
CA LEU A 265 9.11 -66.97 -1.10
C LEU A 265 10.05 -68.07 -0.61
N ARG A 266 9.67 -68.69 0.50
CA ARG A 266 10.26 -69.94 1.00
C ARG A 266 9.14 -70.83 1.52
N ILE A 267 8.85 -71.90 0.80
CA ILE A 267 7.73 -72.80 1.01
C ILE A 267 8.25 -74.23 1.19
N ARG A 268 7.60 -75.00 2.05
CA ARG A 268 7.87 -76.44 2.26
C ARG A 268 6.54 -77.21 2.30
N PRO A 269 6.45 -78.39 1.65
CA PRO A 269 7.48 -79.08 0.86
C PRO A 269 7.84 -78.34 -0.45
N ALA A 270 9.00 -78.62 -1.05
CA ALA A 270 9.49 -77.88 -2.24
C ALA A 270 8.68 -78.22 -3.50
N GLU A 271 7.93 -79.31 -3.44
CA GLU A 271 7.02 -79.84 -4.46
C GLU A 271 5.64 -79.14 -4.45
N ALA A 272 5.40 -78.24 -3.49
CA ALA A 272 4.16 -77.48 -3.41
C ALA A 272 3.94 -76.64 -4.69
N GLN A 273 2.71 -76.65 -5.20
CA GLN A 273 2.28 -75.76 -6.26
C GLN A 273 1.98 -74.40 -5.66
N VAL A 274 2.64 -73.35 -6.15
CA VAL A 274 2.49 -71.99 -5.63
C VAL A 274 2.01 -71.08 -6.74
N SER A 275 1.00 -70.25 -6.47
CA SER A 275 0.58 -69.17 -7.35
C SER A 275 0.55 -67.84 -6.60
N VAL A 276 0.83 -66.77 -7.33
CA VAL A 276 0.72 -65.38 -6.85
C VAL A 276 -0.19 -64.63 -7.83
N GLY A 277 -1.43 -64.37 -7.41
CA GLY A 277 -2.50 -63.98 -8.32
C GLY A 277 -2.77 -65.07 -9.35
N THR A 278 -2.72 -64.73 -10.64
CA THR A 278 -2.88 -65.69 -11.74
C THR A 278 -1.55 -66.30 -12.20
N GLN A 279 -0.43 -65.91 -11.61
CA GLN A 279 0.90 -66.38 -12.01
C GLN A 279 1.30 -67.62 -11.20
N SER A 280 1.54 -68.75 -11.89
CA SER A 280 2.19 -69.92 -11.27
C SER A 280 3.68 -69.65 -11.02
N VAL A 281 4.18 -70.10 -9.87
CA VAL A 281 5.53 -69.86 -9.37
C VAL A 281 6.27 -71.18 -9.17
N ASN A 282 7.35 -71.35 -9.92
CA ASN A 282 8.23 -72.51 -9.78
C ASN A 282 9.18 -72.32 -8.59
N LEU A 283 9.13 -73.25 -7.64
CA LEU A 283 10.06 -73.30 -6.52
C LEU A 283 11.39 -73.95 -6.95
N SER A 284 12.49 -73.47 -6.38
CA SER A 284 13.78 -74.16 -6.45
C SER A 284 13.75 -75.48 -5.67
N ALA A 285 14.76 -76.33 -5.84
CA ALA A 285 14.92 -77.57 -5.06
C ALA A 285 14.96 -77.33 -3.52
N ASN A 286 15.28 -76.10 -3.09
CA ASN A 286 15.28 -75.70 -1.68
C ASN A 286 13.97 -75.03 -1.23
N GLY A 287 12.94 -75.05 -2.07
CA GLY A 287 11.62 -74.47 -1.80
C GLY A 287 11.58 -72.94 -1.89
N THR A 288 12.50 -72.30 -2.63
CA THR A 288 12.57 -70.83 -2.72
C THR A 288 12.21 -70.31 -4.10
N ALA A 289 11.59 -69.14 -4.17
CA ALA A 289 11.33 -68.43 -5.43
C ALA A 289 11.39 -66.91 -5.24
N VAL A 290 11.64 -66.18 -6.32
CA VAL A 290 11.56 -64.71 -6.35
C VAL A 290 10.64 -64.29 -7.48
N VAL A 291 9.55 -63.61 -7.15
CA VAL A 291 8.53 -63.15 -8.11
C VAL A 291 8.60 -61.65 -8.24
N SER A 292 8.67 -61.13 -9.47
CA SER A 292 8.61 -59.68 -9.71
C SER A 292 7.16 -59.25 -9.88
N LEU A 293 6.64 -58.43 -8.96
CA LEU A 293 5.24 -58.02 -8.91
C LEU A 293 5.13 -56.50 -9.05
N ARG A 294 4.20 -56.03 -9.89
CA ARG A 294 3.82 -54.62 -9.90
C ARG A 294 3.06 -54.29 -8.61
N PRO A 295 2.87 -53.00 -8.26
CA PRO A 295 1.99 -52.64 -7.15
C PRO A 295 0.58 -53.21 -7.34
N GLY A 296 0.06 -53.87 -6.32
CA GLY A 296 -1.25 -54.50 -6.34
C GLY A 296 -1.44 -55.45 -5.15
N SER A 297 -2.69 -55.87 -4.92
CA SER A 297 -2.99 -56.96 -3.99
C SER A 297 -3.05 -58.26 -4.77
N TYR A 298 -2.24 -59.24 -4.38
CA TYR A 298 -2.15 -60.55 -5.02
C TYR A 298 -2.43 -61.62 -3.96
N PRO A 299 -3.43 -62.50 -4.15
CA PRO A 299 -3.55 -63.68 -3.31
C PRO A 299 -2.33 -64.58 -3.53
N VAL A 300 -1.82 -65.16 -2.45
CA VAL A 300 -0.77 -66.19 -2.53
C VAL A 300 -1.43 -67.52 -2.16
N GLU A 301 -1.50 -68.43 -3.11
CA GLU A 301 -2.10 -69.75 -2.90
C GLU A 301 -0.99 -70.81 -2.93
N VAL A 302 -1.03 -71.72 -1.97
CA VAL A 302 -0.06 -72.81 -1.83
C VAL A 302 -0.85 -74.11 -1.69
N LEU A 303 -0.64 -75.01 -2.64
CA LEU A 303 -1.24 -76.34 -2.66
C LEU A 303 -0.12 -77.37 -2.51
N ALA A 304 -0.12 -78.08 -1.38
CA ALA A 304 0.79 -79.18 -1.12
C ALA A 304 -0.02 -80.47 -0.92
N SER A 305 0.48 -81.59 -1.46
CA SER A 305 -0.01 -82.91 -1.09
C SER A 305 0.39 -83.17 0.35
N GLY A 306 -0.60 -83.35 1.23
CA GLY A 306 -0.39 -83.78 2.62
C GLY A 306 0.21 -85.18 2.71
#